data_AF-A0A7S2A053-F1
#
_entry.id   AF-A0A7S2A053-F1
#
_cell.length_a   1.000
_cell.length_b   1.000
_cell.length_c   1.000
_cell.angle_alpha   90.00
_cell.angle_beta   90.00
_cell.angle_gamma   90.00
#
_symmetry.space_group_name_H-M   'P 1'
#
loop_
_entity.id
_entity.type
_entity.pdbx_description
1 polymer ?
#
loop_
_entity_poly.entity_id
_entity_poly.type
_entity_poly.pdbx_seq_one_letter_code
_entity_poly.pdbx_strand_id
1 'polypeptide(L)'
;DDVIQINVGGKVITVSRETLICMKGTMLEALFSGRWEKEIQSDGFDHIFLDVNPTCFQEVINYLSEMRHSSEEKVSQCWNADEQCQLLLAHMMSYFGIEHSLSSTDISSATTQTMENDLQSISTRQISNKNPKKRKAAQQIQKEVPNQVTLETMAFDDLCSTFDNFKDSLQQEQAILKTAKDELQRVKKNLEKEHSFIQKVSAQSPHDIVNFDVKGTLMTTKRSTLRIFKGSQLDRQF
;
A
#
# COMPACT_ATOMS: atom_id res chain seq x y z
N ASP A 1 27.08 8.27 -7.58
CA ASP A 1 25.82 9.04 -7.64
C ASP A 1 25.34 9.09 -9.07
N ASP A 2 24.26 8.38 -9.37
CA ASP A 2 23.59 8.43 -10.66
C ASP A 2 22.56 9.57 -10.62
N VAL A 3 22.67 10.53 -11.53
CA VAL A 3 21.85 11.75 -11.55
C VAL A 3 20.88 11.66 -12.72
N ILE A 4 19.60 11.86 -12.43
CA ILE A 4 18.52 11.74 -13.40
C ILE A 4 17.92 13.13 -13.66
N GLN A 5 17.67 13.42 -14.93
CA GLN A 5 16.94 14.60 -15.36
C GLN A 5 15.52 14.22 -15.75
N ILE A 6 14.56 14.91 -15.13
CA ILE A 6 13.13 14.64 -15.28
C ILE A 6 12.46 15.92 -15.77
N ASN A 7 11.81 15.87 -16.93
CA ASN A 7 10.92 16.92 -17.39
C ASN A 7 9.54 16.74 -16.74
N VAL A 8 9.20 17.63 -15.82
CA VAL A 8 7.95 17.61 -15.08
C VAL A 8 7.06 18.75 -15.57
N GLY A 9 6.09 18.44 -16.43
CA GLY A 9 5.15 19.43 -16.94
C GLY A 9 5.79 20.60 -17.72
N GLY A 10 7.05 20.48 -18.17
CA GLY A 10 7.83 21.53 -18.84
C GLY A 10 8.97 22.11 -18.01
N LYS A 11 9.08 21.76 -16.72
CA LYS A 11 10.21 22.12 -15.87
C LYS A 11 11.15 20.93 -15.70
N VAL A 12 12.41 21.09 -16.10
CA VAL A 12 13.43 20.07 -15.88
C VAL A 12 13.93 20.14 -14.43
N ILE A 13 13.81 19.02 -13.72
CA ILE A 13 14.29 18.83 -12.36
C ILE A 13 15.41 17.79 -12.41
N THR A 14 16.52 18.11 -11.76
CA THR A 14 17.68 17.22 -11.65
C THR A 14 17.77 16.67 -10.23
N VAL A 15 17.83 15.35 -10.08
CA VAL A 15 17.81 14.68 -8.77
C VAL A 15 18.64 13.39 -8.81
N SER A 16 19.24 13.01 -7.69
CA SER A 16 19.92 11.71 -7.56
C SER A 16 18.92 10.56 -7.62
N ARG A 17 19.25 9.50 -8.36
CA ARG A 17 18.47 8.24 -8.36
C ARG A 17 18.25 7.72 -6.95
N GLU A 18 19.27 7.83 -6.09
CA GLU A 18 19.20 7.36 -4.70
C GLU A 18 18.08 8.04 -3.90
N THR A 19 17.83 9.33 -4.16
CA THR A 19 16.72 10.06 -3.52
C THR A 19 15.37 9.55 -4.02
N LEU A 20 15.24 9.23 -5.31
CA LEU A 20 13.99 8.74 -5.89
C LEU A 20 13.64 7.31 -5.45
N ILE A 21 14.66 6.49 -5.15
CA ILE A 21 14.50 5.09 -4.72
C ILE A 21 14.64 4.88 -3.21
N CYS A 22 14.73 5.96 -2.43
CA CYS A 22 14.98 5.86 -0.99
C CYS A 22 13.83 5.17 -0.24
N MET A 23 12.58 5.36 -0.69
CA MET A 23 11.39 4.74 -0.13
C MET A 23 10.95 3.51 -0.96
N LYS A 24 11.16 2.32 -0.41
CA LYS A 24 10.81 1.05 -1.06
C LYS A 24 9.30 0.84 -1.19
N GLY A 25 8.89 0.26 -2.33
CA GLY A 25 7.49 -0.04 -2.60
C GLY A 25 6.65 1.15 -3.05
N THR A 26 7.26 2.33 -3.24
CA THR A 26 6.61 3.49 -3.86
C THR A 26 6.65 3.39 -5.38
N MET A 27 5.77 4.13 -6.07
CA MET A 27 5.79 4.19 -7.53
C MET A 27 7.07 4.88 -8.05
N LEU A 28 7.65 5.81 -7.29
CA LEU A 28 8.94 6.43 -7.64
C LEU A 28 10.07 5.42 -7.60
N GLU A 29 10.11 4.57 -6.57
CA GLU A 29 11.11 3.51 -6.53
C GLU A 29 10.94 2.54 -7.69
N ALA A 30 9.71 2.15 -8.01
CA ALA A 30 9.42 1.32 -9.18
C ALA A 30 9.92 1.96 -10.48
N LEU A 31 9.58 3.23 -10.74
CA LEU A 31 10.01 3.98 -11.93
C LEU A 31 11.52 4.03 -12.08
N PHE A 32 12.22 4.39 -11.01
CA PHE A 32 13.65 4.68 -11.05
C PHE A 32 14.53 3.51 -10.60
N SER A 33 13.94 2.34 -10.36
CA SER A 33 14.65 1.08 -10.07
C SER A 33 15.52 0.57 -11.24
N GLY A 34 15.34 1.11 -12.44
CA GLY A 34 15.97 0.65 -13.68
C GLY A 34 15.19 -0.46 -14.39
N ARG A 35 14.16 -1.04 -13.75
CA ARG A 35 13.31 -2.08 -14.37
C ARG A 35 12.57 -1.61 -15.61
N TRP A 36 12.16 -0.34 -15.62
CA TRP A 36 11.26 0.25 -16.62
C TRP A 36 11.93 1.34 -17.46
N GLU A 37 13.25 1.51 -17.36
CA GLU A 37 13.98 2.66 -17.93
C GLU A 37 13.82 2.78 -19.46
N LYS A 38 13.63 1.65 -20.16
CA LYS A 38 13.39 1.64 -21.62
C LYS A 38 11.94 1.88 -22.01
N GLU A 39 11.01 1.73 -21.08
CA GLU A 39 9.57 1.85 -21.33
C GLU A 39 9.03 3.23 -20.93
N ILE A 40 9.70 3.90 -20.00
CA ILE A 40 9.35 5.25 -19.55
C ILE A 40 9.54 6.23 -20.69
N GLN A 41 8.54 7.10 -20.87
CA GLN A 41 8.57 8.11 -21.92
C GLN A 41 9.61 9.17 -21.61
N SER A 42 10.49 9.48 -22.58
CA SER A 42 11.37 10.63 -22.54
C SER A 42 10.87 11.76 -23.44
N ASP A 43 11.27 13.00 -23.12
CA ASP A 43 11.07 14.15 -23.98
C ASP A 43 12.09 14.18 -25.14
N GLY A 44 12.00 15.18 -26.02
CA GLY A 44 12.91 15.31 -27.16
C GLY A 44 14.39 15.56 -26.79
N PHE A 45 14.69 15.77 -25.50
CA PHE A 45 16.03 15.98 -24.96
C PHE A 45 16.51 14.79 -24.12
N ASP A 46 15.80 13.66 -24.18
CA ASP A 46 16.08 12.44 -23.43
C ASP A 46 15.91 12.57 -21.91
N HIS A 47 15.15 13.57 -21.44
CA HIS A 47 14.73 13.64 -20.05
C HIS A 47 13.50 12.78 -19.82
N ILE A 48 13.43 12.05 -18.71
CA ILE A 48 12.23 11.30 -18.34
C ILE A 48 11.06 12.28 -18.19
N PHE A 49 9.95 12.03 -18.88
CA PHE A 49 8.80 12.92 -18.88
C PHE A 49 7.71 12.48 -17.90
N LEU A 50 7.31 13.37 -17.00
CA LEU A 50 6.17 13.21 -16.10
C LEU A 50 5.15 14.32 -16.31
N ASP A 51 3.93 13.93 -16.67
CA ASP A 51 2.79 14.84 -16.88
C ASP A 51 2.11 15.19 -15.54
N VAL A 52 2.87 15.83 -14.65
CA VAL A 52 2.42 16.23 -13.31
C VAL A 52 2.81 17.67 -12.99
N ASN A 53 2.25 18.24 -11.93
CA ASN A 53 2.56 19.61 -11.52
C ASN A 53 4.02 19.72 -11.02
N PRO A 54 4.85 20.61 -11.61
CA PRO A 54 6.27 20.72 -11.24
C PRO A 54 6.52 21.24 -9.83
N THR A 55 5.68 22.14 -9.33
CA THR A 55 5.83 22.70 -7.98
C THR A 55 5.55 21.62 -6.93
N CYS A 56 4.44 20.90 -7.06
CA CYS A 56 4.13 19.80 -6.13
C CYS A 56 5.15 18.66 -6.22
N PHE A 57 5.64 18.33 -7.42
CA PHE A 57 6.68 17.31 -7.57
C PHE A 57 7.99 17.73 -6.89
N GLN A 58 8.38 19.00 -6.97
CA GLN A 58 9.54 19.51 -6.26
C GLN A 58 9.42 19.32 -4.75
N GLU A 59 8.24 19.55 -4.17
CA GLU A 59 8.01 19.30 -2.75
C GLU A 59 8.08 17.82 -2.38
N VAL A 60 7.63 16.92 -3.26
CA VAL A 60 7.83 15.47 -3.08
C VAL A 60 9.33 15.14 -3.04
N ILE A 61 10.14 15.72 -3.92
CA ILE A 61 11.59 15.52 -3.92
C ILE A 61 12.24 16.09 -2.65
N ASN A 62 11.82 17.27 -2.20
CA ASN A 62 12.30 17.88 -0.97
C ASN A 62 12.02 16.95 0.22
N TYR A 63 10.79 16.43 0.32
CA TYR A 63 10.39 15.44 1.33
C TYR A 63 11.27 14.19 1.30
N LEU A 64 11.49 13.58 0.13
CA LEU A 64 12.34 12.39 0.00
C LEU A 64 13.80 12.67 0.38
N SER A 65 14.30 13.86 0.03
CA SER A 65 15.64 14.30 0.40
C SER A 65 15.77 14.47 1.92
N GLU A 66 14.80 15.12 2.57
CA GLU A 66 14.79 15.25 4.03
C GLU A 66 14.74 13.88 4.71
N MET A 67 13.88 12.98 4.25
CA MET A 67 13.80 11.61 4.77
C MET A 67 15.12 10.83 4.63
N ARG A 68 15.90 11.10 3.56
CA ARG A 68 17.22 10.49 3.36
C ARG A 68 18.28 11.06 4.29
N HIS A 69 18.22 12.34 4.63
CA HIS A 69 19.25 13.03 5.42
C HIS A 69 18.92 13.16 6.91
N SER A 70 17.66 12.99 7.33
CA SER A 70 17.25 13.16 8.72
C SER A 70 17.50 11.89 9.54
N SER A 71 18.45 11.95 10.47
CA SER A 71 18.65 10.93 11.51
C SER A 71 17.70 11.11 12.72
N GLU A 72 16.95 12.21 12.79
CA GLU A 72 16.06 12.52 13.91
C GLU A 72 14.65 12.90 13.43
N GLU A 73 13.64 12.46 14.17
CA GLU A 73 12.21 12.70 13.96
C GLU A 73 11.86 14.20 14.03
N LYS A 74 12.00 14.90 12.91
CA LYS A 74 11.21 16.10 12.61
C LYS A 74 11.32 16.40 11.13
N VAL A 75 10.45 15.77 10.34
CA VAL A 75 10.13 16.28 9.01
C VAL A 75 9.54 17.66 9.27
N SER A 76 10.33 18.69 8.99
CA SER A 76 9.88 20.06 9.19
C SER A 76 8.72 20.24 8.24
N GLN A 77 7.55 20.56 8.77
CA GLN A 77 6.34 20.84 8.02
C GLN A 77 6.60 22.05 7.12
N CYS A 78 7.27 21.84 5.98
CA CYS A 78 7.39 22.81 4.92
C CYS A 78 6.11 22.76 4.08
N TRP A 79 4.96 22.96 4.73
CA TRP A 79 3.68 23.13 4.06
C TRP A 79 3.19 24.56 4.28
N ASN A 80 4.08 25.55 4.09
CA ASN A 80 3.72 26.97 4.03
C ASN A 80 2.97 27.33 2.73
N ALA A 81 2.24 26.38 2.15
CA ALA A 81 1.47 26.57 0.95
C ALA A 81 -0.02 26.67 1.32
N ASP A 82 -0.73 27.54 0.62
CA ASP A 82 -2.19 27.71 0.72
C ASP A 82 -2.92 26.35 0.77
N GLU A 83 -4.08 26.28 1.43
CA GLU A 83 -4.84 25.03 1.63
C GLU A 83 -5.04 24.21 0.34
N GLN A 84 -5.22 24.89 -0.81
CA GLN A 84 -5.33 24.25 -2.12
C GLN A 84 -4.05 23.52 -2.56
N CYS A 85 -2.88 24.08 -2.25
CA CYS A 85 -1.59 23.47 -2.55
C CYS A 85 -1.37 22.20 -1.72
N GLN A 86 -1.87 22.17 -0.47
CA GLN A 86 -1.76 21.00 0.40
C GLN A 86 -2.59 19.82 -0.13
N LEU A 87 -3.82 20.08 -0.60
CA LEU A 87 -4.66 19.05 -1.21
C LEU A 87 -4.04 18.48 -2.49
N LEU A 88 -3.53 19.35 -3.36
CA LEU A 88 -2.89 18.91 -4.61
C LEU A 88 -1.63 18.07 -4.34
N LEU A 89 -0.89 18.43 -3.31
CA LEU A 89 0.32 17.74 -2.89
C LEU A 89 0.02 16.40 -2.20
N ALA A 90 -0.99 16.34 -1.33
CA ALA A 90 -1.48 15.09 -0.77
C ALA A 90 -1.96 14.12 -1.87
N HIS A 91 -2.67 14.64 -2.87
CA HIS A 91 -3.05 13.87 -4.04
C HIS A 91 -1.82 13.39 -4.83
N MET A 92 -0.79 14.23 -5.00
CA MET A 92 0.47 13.86 -5.66
C MET A 92 1.22 12.76 -4.90
N MET A 93 1.31 12.86 -3.58
CA MET A 93 1.94 11.84 -2.73
C MET A 93 1.21 10.51 -2.83
N SER A 94 -0.12 10.54 -2.75
CA SER A 94 -0.97 9.36 -2.97
C SER A 94 -0.77 8.76 -4.37
N TYR A 95 -0.68 9.61 -5.40
CA TYR A 95 -0.41 9.20 -6.78
C TYR A 95 0.92 8.43 -6.92
N PHE A 96 1.95 8.83 -6.18
CA PHE A 96 3.24 8.13 -6.13
C PHE A 96 3.32 6.99 -5.11
N GLY A 97 2.23 6.69 -4.39
CA GLY A 97 2.20 5.66 -3.36
C GLY A 97 3.01 6.02 -2.11
N ILE A 98 3.23 7.32 -1.87
CA ILE A 98 3.80 7.84 -0.63
C ILE A 98 2.63 8.02 0.34
N GLU A 99 2.37 7.00 1.16
CA GLU A 99 1.36 7.10 2.21
C GLU A 99 1.91 8.02 3.31
N HIS A 100 1.30 9.19 3.43
CA HIS A 100 1.64 10.11 4.50
C HIS A 100 1.03 9.59 5.79
N SER A 101 1.85 9.34 6.80
CA SER A 101 1.38 9.31 8.19
C SER A 101 1.03 10.76 8.60
N LEU A 102 0.06 11.38 7.93
CA LEU A 102 -0.59 12.57 8.48
C LEU A 102 -1.37 12.07 9.69
N SER A 103 -0.75 12.15 10.86
CA SER A 103 -1.45 12.06 12.13
C SER A 103 -2.67 12.98 12.01
N SER A 104 -3.87 12.42 12.12
CA SER A 104 -5.16 13.11 11.98
C SER A 104 -5.46 14.07 13.13
N THR A 105 -4.44 14.68 13.72
CA THR A 105 -4.54 15.74 14.71
C THR A 105 -4.36 17.07 14.00
N ASP A 106 -5.40 17.91 14.07
CA ASP A 106 -5.49 19.33 13.66
C ASP A 106 -6.39 19.64 12.46
N ILE A 107 -7.48 18.88 12.27
CA ILE A 107 -8.75 19.45 11.78
C ILE A 107 -9.88 19.02 12.72
N SER A 108 -9.87 19.56 13.93
CA SER A 108 -11.10 19.69 14.72
C SER A 108 -11.24 21.14 15.14
N SER A 109 -12.12 21.87 14.45
CA SER A 109 -12.92 22.95 15.04
C SER A 109 -13.77 23.70 14.00
N ALA A 110 -14.49 23.01 13.12
CA ALA A 110 -15.73 23.56 12.55
C ALA A 110 -16.51 22.47 11.82
N THR A 111 -17.73 22.22 12.28
CA THR A 111 -18.81 21.57 11.50
C THR A 111 -18.87 20.04 11.55
N THR A 112 -19.21 19.48 12.72
CA THR A 112 -20.19 18.38 12.89
C THR A 112 -20.48 18.20 14.38
N GLN A 113 -21.06 19.23 14.99
CA GLN A 113 -21.66 19.14 16.33
C GLN A 113 -23.18 19.19 16.18
N THR A 114 -23.78 18.32 15.37
CA THR A 114 -25.24 18.10 15.41
C THR A 114 -25.57 16.74 14.81
N MET A 115 -26.16 15.87 15.64
CA MET A 115 -26.85 14.62 15.29
C MET A 115 -26.00 13.37 15.05
N GLU A 116 -25.43 12.79 16.11
CA GLU A 116 -25.39 11.32 16.27
C GLU A 116 -25.17 10.86 17.73
N ASN A 117 -25.79 11.57 18.68
CA ASN A 117 -26.02 11.05 20.01
C ASN A 117 -27.47 10.61 20.09
N ASP A 118 -27.73 9.36 19.75
CA ASP A 118 -28.81 8.52 20.28
C ASP A 118 -28.79 7.19 19.52
N LEU A 119 -28.15 6.15 20.08
CA LEU A 119 -28.45 4.71 19.88
C LEU A 119 -27.47 3.78 20.64
N GLN A 120 -27.00 4.18 21.83
CA GLN A 120 -26.35 3.27 22.78
C GLN A 120 -27.06 3.29 24.14
N SER A 121 -28.27 2.76 24.17
CA SER A 121 -28.77 2.15 25.38
C SER A 121 -29.72 1.00 25.03
N ILE A 122 -29.57 -0.10 25.78
CA ILE A 122 -30.45 -1.27 25.84
C ILE A 122 -30.14 -2.42 24.85
N SER A 123 -29.14 -3.25 25.19
CA SER A 123 -29.30 -4.72 25.14
C SER A 123 -28.24 -5.44 26.00
N THR A 124 -28.40 -5.36 27.31
CA THR A 124 -27.80 -6.29 28.27
C THR A 124 -28.89 -6.78 29.20
N ARG A 125 -29.58 -7.87 28.86
CA ARG A 125 -30.31 -8.69 29.84
C ARG A 125 -30.27 -10.18 29.49
N GLN A 126 -29.46 -10.88 30.29
CA GLN A 126 -29.71 -12.18 30.93
C GLN A 126 -30.07 -13.40 30.07
N ILE A 127 -29.19 -14.41 30.07
CA ILE A 127 -29.59 -15.80 30.27
C ILE A 127 -28.64 -16.47 31.27
N SER A 128 -29.11 -16.56 32.51
CA SER A 128 -28.75 -17.60 33.48
C SER A 128 -29.66 -18.80 33.23
N ASN A 129 -29.11 -20.02 33.06
CA ASN A 129 -29.63 -21.23 33.72
C ASN A 129 -28.94 -22.57 33.33
N LYS A 130 -28.52 -23.27 34.39
CA LYS A 130 -28.80 -24.69 34.74
C LYS A 130 -28.04 -25.87 34.07
N ASN A 131 -27.19 -26.47 34.92
CA ASN A 131 -27.00 -27.90 35.27
C ASN A 131 -26.57 -28.93 34.20
N PRO A 132 -25.77 -29.92 34.65
CA PRO A 132 -26.16 -31.31 34.44
C PRO A 132 -26.09 -32.17 35.71
N LYS A 133 -27.10 -33.04 35.88
CA LYS A 133 -27.17 -34.09 36.90
C LYS A 133 -27.36 -35.44 36.22
N LYS A 134 -26.61 -36.44 36.73
CA LYS A 134 -26.83 -37.91 36.73
C LYS A 134 -26.36 -38.73 35.51
N ARG A 135 -25.47 -39.69 35.79
CA ARG A 135 -25.84 -41.11 36.04
C ARG A 135 -24.71 -41.89 36.74
N LYS A 136 -25.09 -42.81 37.63
CA LYS A 136 -24.24 -43.78 38.35
C LYS A 136 -24.58 -45.21 37.90
N ALA A 137 -23.59 -46.10 38.06
CA ALA A 137 -23.65 -47.54 38.38
C ALA A 137 -23.78 -48.60 37.27
N ALA A 138 -22.76 -49.47 37.19
CA ALA A 138 -22.80 -50.94 37.05
C ALA A 138 -21.39 -51.47 37.42
N GLN A 139 -21.19 -52.04 38.62
CA GLN A 139 -21.22 -53.47 38.98
C GLN A 139 -19.97 -54.29 38.57
N GLN A 140 -19.62 -55.17 39.51
CA GLN A 140 -18.34 -55.80 39.80
C GLN A 140 -18.40 -57.29 39.43
N ILE A 141 -17.42 -57.83 38.69
CA ILE A 141 -17.09 -59.27 38.68
C ILE A 141 -15.58 -59.44 38.47
N GLN A 142 -14.89 -59.99 39.48
CA GLN A 142 -13.57 -60.60 39.40
C GLN A 142 -13.67 -61.98 38.71
N LYS A 143 -12.69 -62.31 37.85
CA LYS A 143 -12.13 -63.66 37.71
C LYS A 143 -10.79 -63.60 36.97
N GLU A 144 -9.74 -64.08 37.63
CA GLU A 144 -8.38 -64.31 37.13
C GLU A 144 -8.34 -65.50 36.16
N VAL A 145 -7.49 -65.46 35.12
CA VAL A 145 -6.57 -66.53 34.66
C VAL A 145 -5.44 -65.86 33.83
N PRO A 146 -4.15 -66.25 33.97
CA PRO A 146 -3.00 -65.57 33.37
C PRO A 146 -2.54 -66.22 32.05
N ASN A 147 -2.05 -65.42 31.08
CA ASN A 147 -0.81 -65.73 30.37
C ASN A 147 -0.40 -64.65 29.35
N GLN A 148 0.86 -64.21 29.49
CA GLN A 148 1.87 -63.94 28.46
C GLN A 148 1.44 -63.28 27.14
N VAL A 149 1.93 -62.05 26.91
CA VAL A 149 3.02 -61.67 25.98
C VAL A 149 3.11 -60.14 26.09
N THR A 150 4.11 -59.61 26.79
CA THR A 150 4.39 -58.17 26.81
C THR A 150 5.04 -57.76 25.50
N LEU A 151 4.20 -57.53 24.49
CA LEU A 151 4.46 -56.49 23.50
C LEU A 151 4.40 -55.18 24.29
N GLU A 152 5.46 -54.37 24.25
CA GLU A 152 5.46 -53.01 24.79
C GLU A 152 4.37 -52.20 24.08
N THR A 153 3.15 -52.27 24.61
CA THR A 153 2.05 -51.39 24.25
C THR A 153 2.48 -50.01 24.67
N MET A 154 2.85 -49.16 23.70
CA MET A 154 2.76 -47.71 23.90
C MET A 154 1.40 -47.45 24.53
N ALA A 155 1.38 -46.81 25.69
CA ALA A 155 0.14 -46.51 26.38
C ALA A 155 -0.76 -45.76 25.38
N PHE A 156 -2.07 -46.04 25.39
CA PHE A 156 -3.02 -45.35 24.51
C PHE A 156 -2.88 -43.82 24.62
N ASP A 157 -2.49 -43.34 25.80
CA ASP A 157 -2.18 -41.93 26.08
C ASP A 157 -0.98 -41.37 25.27
N ASP A 158 0.06 -42.19 24.98
CA ASP A 158 1.18 -41.81 24.10
C ASP A 158 0.73 -41.70 22.63
N LEU A 159 -0.20 -42.55 22.20
CA LEU A 159 -0.76 -42.47 20.84
C LEU A 159 -1.68 -41.25 20.69
N CYS A 160 -2.46 -40.92 21.72
CA CYS A 160 -3.27 -39.70 21.74
C CYS A 160 -2.40 -38.44 21.72
N SER A 161 -1.35 -38.38 22.54
CA SER A 161 -0.45 -37.21 22.55
C SER A 161 0.32 -37.03 21.24
N THR A 162 0.76 -38.12 20.60
CA THR A 162 1.39 -38.04 19.26
C THR A 162 0.41 -37.58 18.18
N PHE A 163 -0.85 -38.03 18.25
CA PHE A 163 -1.90 -37.55 17.34
C PHE A 163 -2.24 -36.08 17.55
N ASP A 164 -2.35 -35.61 18.80
CA ASP A 164 -2.58 -34.21 19.12
C ASP A 164 -1.42 -33.33 18.64
N ASN A 165 -0.17 -33.76 18.86
CA ASN A 165 1.01 -33.08 18.33
C ASN A 165 0.99 -32.96 16.80
N PHE A 166 0.59 -34.02 16.10
CA PHE A 166 0.46 -33.99 14.65
C PHE A 166 -0.66 -33.06 14.18
N LYS A 167 -1.81 -33.09 14.86
CA LYS A 167 -2.93 -32.21 14.59
C LYS A 167 -2.56 -30.74 14.79
N ASP A 168 -1.88 -30.41 15.88
CA ASP A 168 -1.42 -29.06 16.17
C ASP A 168 -0.38 -28.60 15.14
N SER A 169 0.54 -29.49 14.74
CA SER A 169 1.52 -29.21 13.68
C SER A 169 0.85 -28.94 12.33
N LEU A 170 -0.15 -29.74 11.94
CA LEU A 170 -0.92 -29.47 10.72
C LEU A 170 -1.69 -28.15 10.79
N GLN A 171 -2.26 -27.80 11.94
CA GLN A 171 -2.95 -26.53 12.14
C GLN A 171 -1.98 -25.34 12.04
N GLN A 172 -0.79 -25.48 12.61
CA GLN A 172 0.28 -24.49 12.50
C GLN A 172 0.70 -24.29 11.04
N GLU A 173 0.96 -25.38 10.29
CA GLU A 173 1.30 -25.28 8.87
C GLU A 173 0.17 -24.65 8.05
N GLN A 174 -1.08 -24.99 8.32
CA GLN A 174 -2.23 -24.36 7.67
C GLN A 174 -2.32 -22.86 7.96
N ALA A 175 -2.01 -22.43 9.19
CA ALA A 175 -1.98 -21.03 9.55
C ALA A 175 -0.86 -20.28 8.81
N ILE A 176 0.34 -20.87 8.73
CA ILE A 176 1.48 -20.31 7.99
C ILE A 176 1.14 -20.19 6.50
N LEU A 177 0.59 -21.24 5.90
CA LEU A 177 0.17 -21.25 4.49
C LEU A 177 -0.90 -20.19 4.20
N LYS A 178 -1.83 -19.98 5.14
CA LYS A 178 -2.84 -18.93 5.02
C LYS A 178 -2.19 -17.54 5.03
N THR A 179 -1.29 -17.27 5.99
CA THR A 179 -0.56 -16.00 6.05
C THR A 179 0.26 -15.74 4.78
N ALA A 180 1.03 -16.73 4.33
CA ALA A 180 1.82 -16.61 3.10
C ALA A 180 0.95 -16.36 1.87
N LYS A 181 -0.22 -16.98 1.80
CA LYS A 181 -1.19 -16.74 0.72
C LYS A 181 -1.73 -15.30 0.73
N ASP A 182 -2.05 -14.77 1.91
CA ASP A 182 -2.55 -13.41 2.07
C ASP A 182 -1.45 -12.38 1.70
N GLU A 183 -0.20 -12.62 2.08
CA GLU A 183 0.96 -11.82 1.68
C GLU A 183 1.17 -11.84 0.16
N LEU A 184 1.13 -13.03 -0.46
CA LEU A 184 1.27 -13.16 -1.91
C LEU A 184 0.15 -12.40 -2.64
N GLN A 185 -1.08 -12.46 -2.12
CA GLN A 185 -2.21 -11.72 -2.67
C GLN A 185 -2.00 -10.20 -2.55
N ARG A 186 -1.44 -9.73 -1.43
CA ARG A 186 -1.07 -8.32 -1.25
C ARG A 186 -0.01 -7.88 -2.24
N VAL A 187 1.07 -8.65 -2.40
CA VAL A 187 2.16 -8.35 -3.34
C VAL A 187 1.63 -8.32 -4.78
N LYS A 188 0.79 -9.29 -5.16
CA LYS A 188 0.16 -9.33 -6.48
C LYS A 188 -0.64 -8.05 -6.77
N LYS A 189 -1.48 -7.61 -5.82
CA LYS A 189 -2.26 -6.38 -5.96
C LYS A 189 -1.37 -5.15 -6.12
N ASN A 190 -0.24 -5.10 -5.43
CA ASN A 190 0.72 -4.00 -5.55
C ASN A 190 1.41 -3.99 -6.92
N LEU A 191 1.80 -5.16 -7.43
CA LEU A 191 2.37 -5.30 -8.77
C LEU A 191 1.39 -4.90 -9.87
N GLU A 192 0.11 -5.22 -9.72
CA GLU A 192 -0.94 -4.79 -10.65
C GLU A 192 -1.10 -3.26 -10.67
N LYS A 193 -1.05 -2.62 -9.49
CA LYS A 193 -1.05 -1.15 -9.38
C LYS A 193 0.20 -0.54 -10.03
N GLU A 194 1.38 -1.10 -9.76
CA GLU A 194 2.64 -0.68 -10.37
C GLU A 194 2.56 -0.78 -11.89
N HIS A 195 2.15 -1.92 -12.43
CA HIS A 195 2.05 -2.13 -13.88
C HIS A 195 1.06 -1.14 -14.51
N SER A 196 -0.11 -0.93 -13.89
CA SER A 196 -1.09 0.05 -14.37
C SER A 196 -0.52 1.48 -14.36
N PHE A 197 0.28 1.81 -13.35
CA PHE A 197 0.96 3.10 -13.27
C PHE A 197 2.03 3.26 -14.35
N ILE A 198 2.90 2.26 -14.54
CA ILE A 198 3.93 2.27 -15.58
C ILE A 198 3.30 2.41 -16.96
N GLN A 199 2.19 1.72 -17.23
CA GLN A 199 1.50 1.86 -18.51
C GLN A 199 1.03 3.31 -18.80
N LYS A 200 0.69 4.09 -17.76
CA LYS A 200 0.30 5.50 -17.92
C LYS A 200 1.47 6.42 -18.20
N VAL A 201 2.63 6.14 -17.60
CA VAL A 201 3.85 6.95 -17.81
C VAL A 201 4.69 6.48 -19.00
N SER A 202 4.47 5.25 -19.46
CA SER A 202 5.20 4.65 -20.57
C SER A 202 4.89 5.33 -21.91
N ALA A 203 5.83 5.22 -22.84
CA ALA A 203 5.70 5.78 -24.17
C ALA A 203 4.61 5.04 -24.98
N GLN A 204 3.39 5.57 -25.00
CA GLN A 204 2.37 5.11 -25.95
C GLN A 204 2.67 5.59 -27.38
N SER A 205 3.33 6.74 -27.49
CA SER A 205 3.90 7.27 -28.73
C SER A 205 4.90 8.40 -28.40
N PRO A 206 6.09 8.44 -29.02
CA PRO A 206 7.03 9.55 -28.84
C PRO A 206 6.45 10.90 -29.32
N HIS A 207 5.42 10.88 -30.17
CA HIS A 207 4.70 12.09 -30.63
C HIS A 207 3.55 12.52 -29.73
N ASP A 208 3.37 11.86 -28.58
CA ASP A 208 2.33 12.24 -27.61
C ASP A 208 2.78 13.41 -26.73
N ILE A 209 4.08 13.70 -26.58
CA ILE A 209 4.51 14.88 -25.81
C ILE A 209 4.39 16.14 -26.68
N VAL A 210 3.77 17.18 -26.12
CA VAL A 210 3.57 18.46 -26.78
C VAL A 210 4.09 19.58 -25.89
N ASN A 211 4.84 20.49 -26.50
CA ASN A 211 5.28 21.75 -25.89
C ASN A 211 4.45 22.89 -26.44
N PHE A 212 3.95 23.78 -25.59
CA PHE A 212 3.25 24.99 -26.00
C PHE A 212 3.48 26.13 -25.02
N ASP A 213 3.38 27.36 -25.51
CA ASP A 213 3.54 28.57 -24.70
C ASP A 213 2.16 29.08 -24.25
N VAL A 214 2.05 29.34 -22.95
CA VAL A 214 0.92 30.06 -22.36
C VAL A 214 1.42 31.34 -21.73
N LYS A 215 1.25 32.46 -22.43
CA LYS A 215 1.60 33.81 -21.93
C LYS A 215 3.07 33.94 -21.49
N GLY A 216 3.99 33.36 -22.26
CA GLY A 216 5.43 33.34 -21.96
C GLY A 216 5.86 32.21 -21.03
N THR A 217 4.94 31.33 -20.62
CA THR A 217 5.26 30.14 -19.80
C THR A 217 5.23 28.92 -20.69
N LEU A 218 6.39 28.29 -20.90
CA LEU A 218 6.49 27.03 -21.63
C LEU A 218 5.88 25.90 -20.79
N MET A 219 4.94 25.18 -21.38
CA MET A 219 4.30 24.02 -20.78
C MET A 219 4.55 22.79 -21.63
N THR A 220 4.76 21.65 -20.98
CA THR A 220 4.89 20.35 -21.62
C THR A 220 3.86 19.39 -21.05
N THR A 221 3.06 18.75 -21.89
CA THR A 221 2.03 17.78 -21.48
C THR A 221 1.85 16.70 -22.54
N LYS A 222 1.03 15.69 -22.26
CA LYS A 222 0.61 14.73 -23.29
C LYS A 222 -0.51 15.30 -24.17
N ARG A 223 -0.48 15.00 -25.47
CA ARG A 223 -1.55 15.31 -26.41
C ARG A 223 -2.85 14.63 -25.98
N SER A 224 -2.74 13.41 -25.46
CA SER A 224 -3.84 12.71 -24.80
C SER A 224 -4.48 13.54 -23.67
N THR A 225 -3.69 14.24 -22.85
CA THR A 225 -4.18 15.15 -21.78
C THR A 225 -4.98 16.33 -22.34
N LEU A 226 -4.53 16.94 -23.43
CA LEU A 226 -5.25 18.05 -24.10
C LEU A 226 -6.53 17.59 -24.83
N ARG A 227 -6.63 16.29 -25.12
CA ARG A 227 -7.73 15.64 -25.84
C ARG A 227 -8.74 14.93 -24.94
N ILE A 228 -8.64 15.07 -23.61
CA ILE A 228 -9.57 14.45 -22.65
C ILE A 228 -11.01 14.88 -22.93
N PHE A 229 -11.22 16.18 -23.18
CA PHE A 229 -12.55 16.73 -23.45
C PHE A 229 -12.79 16.88 -24.95
N LYS A 230 -13.50 15.90 -25.52
CA LYS A 230 -13.82 15.86 -26.95
C LYS A 230 -14.64 17.07 -27.40
N GLY A 231 -14.23 17.64 -28.52
CA GLY A 231 -14.87 18.81 -29.12
C GLY A 231 -14.47 20.17 -28.53
N SER A 232 -13.62 20.18 -27.49
CA SER A 232 -13.02 21.41 -26.94
C SER A 232 -12.06 22.06 -27.95
N GLN A 233 -11.69 23.33 -27.73
CA GLN A 233 -10.69 23.99 -28.58
C GLN A 233 -9.34 23.26 -28.52
N LEU A 234 -8.97 22.73 -27.35
CA LEU A 234 -7.73 21.98 -27.17
C LEU A 234 -7.74 20.65 -27.95
N ASP A 235 -8.87 19.93 -27.95
CA ASP A 235 -9.02 18.69 -28.74
C ASP A 235 -9.02 18.92 -30.26
N ARG A 236 -9.37 20.13 -30.73
CA ARG A 236 -9.30 20.49 -32.15
C ARG A 236 -7.92 20.97 -32.59
N GLN A 237 -7.19 21.64 -31.68
CA GLN A 237 -5.88 22.20 -31.96
C GLN A 237 -4.76 21.16 -31.87
N PHE A 238 -4.90 20.20 -30.95
CA PHE A 238 -3.89 19.19 -30.68
C PHE A 238 -4.38 17.82 -31.07
#